data_AF-A0A5E6R446-F1
#
_entry.id   AF-A0A5E6R446-F1
#
_cell.length_a   1.000
_cell.length_b   1.000
_cell.length_c   1.000
_cell.angle_alpha   90.00
_cell.angle_beta   90.00
_cell.angle_gamma   90.00
#
_symmetry.space_group_name_H-M   'P 1'
#
loop_
_entity.id
_entity.type
_entity.pdbx_description
1 polymer ?
#
loop_
_entity_poly.entity_id
_entity_poly.type
_entity_poly.pdbx_seq_one_letter_code
_entity_poly.pdbx_strand_id
1 'polypeptide(L)'
;MLYLLYVNCNQKLSMNAWTSLDAKGRIRFKRKLTGADEMAKNKPSQGARKTETLTLRLDPKVKLMIELISRIRRQSITGVVEAAIEEIAFDLDAPFVHGGEAHPMSLLSAVSEVWSTDESERFIQLCHYLPSLITYEEQRLWETIKASKFFLIPDAGDNAQYWEVSGVGRIDRQNLRRWWQDLLGHVEDNKESRTIVPFEPPF
;
A
#
# COMPACT_ATOMS: atom_id res chain seq x y z
N MET A 1 -49.64 -31.56 53.63
CA MET A 1 -50.49 -30.56 54.31
C MET A 1 -49.64 -29.32 54.48
N LEU A 2 -49.79 -28.26 53.67
CA LEU A 2 -50.83 -27.20 53.78
C LEU A 2 -50.75 -26.52 55.17
N TYR A 3 -50.55 -25.20 55.35
CA TYR A 3 -51.11 -24.08 54.61
C TYR A 3 -50.53 -22.71 55.06
N LEU A 4 -50.59 -21.74 54.13
CA LEU A 4 -50.89 -20.30 54.30
C LEU A 4 -49.93 -19.36 55.05
N LEU A 5 -49.30 -18.45 54.29
CA LEU A 5 -49.41 -17.03 54.62
C LEU A 5 -49.83 -16.21 53.37
N TYR A 6 -50.96 -15.56 53.54
CA TYR A 6 -51.53 -14.49 52.72
C TYR A 6 -50.47 -13.44 52.35
N VAL A 7 -50.31 -13.10 51.07
CA VAL A 7 -49.68 -11.83 50.66
C VAL A 7 -50.79 -10.88 50.24
N ASN A 8 -50.94 -9.83 51.02
CA ASN A 8 -51.91 -8.78 50.86
C ASN A 8 -51.55 -7.91 49.64
N CYS A 9 -52.53 -7.76 48.75
CA CYS A 9 -52.45 -6.99 47.52
C CYS A 9 -52.75 -5.51 47.82
N ASN A 10 -51.73 -4.68 48.01
CA ASN A 10 -51.76 -3.23 47.67
C ASN A 10 -50.48 -2.49 48.10
N GLN A 11 -49.44 -2.50 47.26
CA GLN A 11 -48.39 -1.49 47.35
C GLN A 11 -48.07 -0.96 45.95
N LYS A 12 -48.52 0.26 45.66
CA LYS A 12 -48.16 0.98 44.45
C LYS A 12 -46.65 1.18 44.44
N LEU A 13 -45.96 0.62 43.44
CA LEU A 13 -44.56 0.90 43.15
C LEU A 13 -44.40 2.37 42.75
N SER A 14 -43.72 3.15 43.60
CA SER A 14 -43.26 4.50 43.28
C SER A 14 -42.18 4.43 42.20
N MET A 15 -42.42 5.05 41.04
CA MET A 15 -41.42 5.23 39.97
C MET A 15 -40.47 6.39 40.32
N ASN A 16 -39.18 6.10 40.42
CA ASN A 16 -38.14 7.11 40.69
C ASN A 16 -37.41 7.45 39.38
N ALA A 17 -36.78 8.64 39.29
CA ALA A 17 -36.17 9.23 38.08
C ALA A 17 -35.03 8.42 37.39
N TRP A 18 -34.76 7.20 37.84
CA TRP A 18 -33.64 6.34 37.42
C TRP A 18 -34.07 4.99 36.83
N THR A 19 -35.37 4.71 36.78
CA THR A 19 -35.92 3.47 36.24
C THR A 19 -36.93 3.76 35.13
N SER A 20 -36.75 3.14 33.96
CA SER A 20 -37.73 3.18 32.87
C SER A 20 -38.18 1.77 32.51
N LEU A 21 -39.47 1.61 32.19
CA LEU A 21 -40.02 0.34 31.69
C LEU A 21 -39.83 0.24 30.18
N ASP A 22 -39.51 -0.96 29.68
CA ASP A 22 -39.59 -1.23 28.24
C ASP A 22 -41.03 -1.53 27.80
N ALA A 23 -41.26 -1.64 26.48
CA ALA A 23 -42.59 -1.90 25.91
C ALA A 23 -43.22 -3.23 26.34
N LYS A 24 -42.47 -4.10 27.04
CA LYS A 24 -42.94 -5.37 27.61
C LYS A 24 -43.00 -5.33 29.15
N GLY A 25 -42.91 -4.15 29.76
CA GLY A 25 -43.08 -3.95 31.20
C GLY A 25 -41.89 -4.38 32.06
N ARG A 26 -40.68 -4.53 31.50
CA ARG A 26 -39.47 -4.85 32.30
C ARG A 26 -38.73 -3.60 32.73
N ILE A 27 -38.26 -3.59 33.98
CA ILE A 27 -37.52 -2.48 34.56
C ILE A 27 -36.09 -2.47 34.00
N ARG A 28 -35.69 -1.37 33.33
CA ARG A 28 -34.29 -1.10 32.97
C ARG A 28 -33.71 0.01 33.82
N PHE A 29 -32.53 -0.24 34.37
CA PHE A 29 -31.70 0.76 35.04
C PHE A 29 -30.85 1.49 34.01
N LYS A 30 -31.01 2.81 33.90
CA LYS A 30 -30.14 3.63 33.05
C LYS A 30 -28.86 3.97 33.84
N ARG A 31 -27.76 3.27 33.54
CA ARG A 31 -26.43 3.65 34.05
C ARG A 31 -25.95 4.89 33.28
N LYS A 32 -25.75 6.02 33.96
CA LYS A 32 -25.02 7.16 33.40
C LYS A 32 -23.57 6.71 33.21
N LEU A 33 -23.08 6.75 31.96
CA LEU A 33 -21.67 6.55 31.66
C LEU A 33 -20.90 7.72 32.28
N THR A 34 -19.91 7.43 33.11
CA THR A 34 -18.97 8.43 33.65
C THR A 34 -17.90 8.72 32.59
N GLY A 35 -17.38 9.95 32.53
CA GLY A 35 -16.51 10.43 31.44
C GLY A 35 -15.27 9.58 31.08
N ALA A 36 -14.85 8.67 31.95
CA ALA A 36 -13.82 7.67 31.64
C ALA A 36 -14.26 6.66 30.54
N ASP A 37 -15.55 6.30 30.50
CA ASP A 37 -16.11 5.41 29.47
C ASP A 37 -16.33 6.16 28.13
N GLU A 38 -16.49 7.48 28.16
CA GLU A 38 -16.51 8.31 26.94
C GLU A 38 -15.11 8.44 26.30
N MET A 39 -14.05 8.52 27.12
CA MET A 39 -12.67 8.56 26.61
C MET A 39 -12.25 7.27 25.89
N ALA A 40 -12.83 6.12 26.23
CA ALA A 40 -12.56 4.86 25.53
C ALA A 40 -13.09 4.83 24.08
N LYS A 41 -14.04 5.72 23.73
CA LYS A 41 -14.53 5.88 22.35
C LYS A 41 -13.67 6.80 21.48
N ASN A 42 -12.83 7.63 22.09
CA ASN A 42 -11.90 8.50 21.39
C ASN A 42 -10.47 7.97 21.50
N LYS A 43 -10.28 6.66 21.24
CA LYS A 43 -8.95 6.21 20.85
C LYS A 43 -8.70 6.83 19.48
N PRO A 44 -7.68 7.70 19.31
CA PRO A 44 -7.33 8.18 17.98
C PRO A 44 -7.14 6.92 17.13
N SER A 45 -7.95 6.80 16.08
CA SER A 45 -7.75 5.81 15.04
C SER A 45 -6.35 6.08 14.53
N GLN A 46 -5.38 5.31 15.06
CA GLN A 46 -4.01 5.27 14.59
C GLN A 46 -4.15 5.16 13.09
N GLY A 47 -3.85 6.27 12.40
CA GLY A 47 -4.16 6.44 10.99
C GLY A 47 -3.75 5.18 10.29
N ALA A 48 -4.72 4.50 9.68
CA ALA A 48 -4.54 3.15 9.17
C ALA A 48 -3.31 3.17 8.27
N ARG A 49 -2.15 2.76 8.80
CA ARG A 49 -1.00 2.41 7.99
C ARG A 49 -1.57 1.39 7.04
N LYS A 50 -1.61 1.71 5.75
CA LYS A 50 -2.10 0.79 4.72
C LYS A 50 -1.24 -0.45 4.85
N THR A 51 -1.76 -1.48 5.50
CA THR A 51 -1.07 -2.74 5.70
C THR A 51 -1.52 -3.65 4.59
N GLU A 52 -0.57 -4.10 3.78
CA GLU A 52 -0.83 -5.11 2.77
C GLU A 52 -0.73 -6.49 3.41
N THR A 53 -1.66 -7.39 3.05
CA THR A 53 -1.65 -8.77 3.56
C THR A 53 -0.92 -9.65 2.57
N LEU A 54 0.23 -10.19 2.98
CA LEU A 54 1.03 -11.12 2.18
C LEU A 54 0.81 -12.57 2.62
N THR A 55 0.49 -13.47 1.68
CA THR A 55 0.34 -14.91 1.94
C THR A 55 1.55 -15.67 1.42
N LEU A 56 2.34 -16.28 2.30
CA LEU A 56 3.57 -17.01 1.96
C LEU A 56 3.41 -18.51 2.26
N ARG A 57 3.94 -19.35 1.35
CA ARG A 57 4.12 -20.79 1.60
C ARG A 57 5.51 -21.00 2.18
N LEU A 58 5.57 -21.53 3.40
CA LEU A 58 6.83 -21.77 4.11
C LEU A 58 6.93 -23.24 4.52
N ASP A 59 8.12 -23.79 4.38
CA ASP A 59 8.43 -25.10 4.95
C ASP A 59 8.29 -25.06 6.49
N PRO A 60 7.82 -26.15 7.14
CA PRO A 60 7.64 -26.19 8.59
C PRO A 60 8.90 -25.80 9.38
N LYS A 61 10.08 -26.18 8.86
CA LYS A 61 11.38 -25.83 9.47
C LYS A 61 11.65 -24.32 9.40
N VAL A 62 11.40 -23.68 8.26
CA VAL A 62 11.61 -22.23 8.08
C VAL A 62 10.67 -21.44 8.98
N LYS A 63 9.40 -21.86 9.06
CA LYS A 63 8.44 -21.27 9.99
C LYS A 63 8.92 -21.32 11.44
N LEU A 64 9.38 -22.49 11.91
CA LEU A 64 9.90 -22.65 13.26
C LEU A 64 11.10 -21.72 13.51
N MET A 65 12.03 -21.60 12.54
CA MET A 65 13.20 -20.73 12.68
C MET A 65 12.80 -19.25 12.86
N ILE A 66 11.89 -18.74 12.02
CA ILE A 66 11.44 -17.34 12.10
C ILE A 66 10.71 -17.08 13.43
N GLU A 67 9.92 -18.05 13.92
CA GLU A 67 9.28 -17.96 15.25
C GLU A 67 10.27 -17.93 16.41
N LEU A 68 11.40 -18.62 16.31
CA LEU A 68 12.45 -18.58 17.34
C LEU A 68 13.20 -17.24 17.30
N ILE A 69 13.55 -16.75 16.09
CA ILE A 69 14.21 -15.45 15.91
C ILE A 69 13.33 -14.32 16.47
N SER A 70 12.03 -14.35 16.20
CA SER A 70 11.09 -13.33 16.69
C SER A 70 11.02 -13.29 18.22
N ARG A 71 11.06 -14.45 18.90
CA ARG A 71 11.13 -14.55 20.37
C ARG A 71 12.45 -14.02 20.94
N ILE A 72 13.57 -14.32 20.28
CA ILE A 72 14.91 -13.87 20.69
C ILE A 72 15.04 -12.35 20.54
N ARG A 73 14.68 -11.80 19.38
CA ARG A 73 14.77 -10.37 19.07
C ARG A 73 13.62 -9.54 19.67
N ARG A 74 12.57 -10.19 20.20
CA ARG A 74 11.33 -9.56 20.71
C ARG A 74 10.63 -8.67 19.67
N GLN A 75 10.58 -9.15 18.43
CA GLN A 75 9.96 -8.46 17.29
C GLN A 75 8.85 -9.32 16.70
N SER A 76 8.00 -8.74 15.85
CA SER A 76 7.00 -9.51 15.10
C SER A 76 7.68 -10.35 14.01
N ILE A 77 7.01 -11.41 13.54
CA ILE A 77 7.47 -12.20 12.38
C ILE A 77 7.70 -11.29 11.17
N THR A 78 6.77 -10.37 10.90
CA THR A 78 6.90 -9.36 9.84
C THR A 78 8.17 -8.53 10.00
N GLY A 79 8.45 -8.00 11.19
CA GLY A 79 9.65 -7.19 11.41
C GLY A 79 10.95 -7.98 11.27
N VAL A 80 10.94 -9.28 11.57
CA VAL A 80 12.09 -10.16 11.29
C VAL A 80 12.30 -10.33 9.79
N VAL A 81 11.23 -10.50 9.01
CA VAL A 81 11.33 -10.63 7.55
C VAL A 81 11.78 -9.32 6.91
N GLU A 82 11.24 -8.18 7.32
CA GLU A 82 11.65 -6.86 6.82
C GLU A 82 13.14 -6.61 7.06
N ALA A 83 13.61 -6.83 8.30
CA ALA A 83 15.03 -6.69 8.62
C ALA A 83 15.94 -7.63 7.80
N ALA A 84 15.49 -8.85 7.53
CA ALA A 84 16.25 -9.79 6.70
C ALA A 84 16.30 -9.35 5.23
N ILE A 85 15.22 -8.77 4.69
CA ILE A 85 15.20 -8.22 3.33
C ILE A 85 16.15 -7.01 3.24
N GLU A 86 16.13 -6.11 4.23
CA GLU A 86 17.04 -4.97 4.28
C GLU A 86 18.51 -5.40 4.34
N GLU A 87 18.83 -6.40 5.15
CA GLU A 87 20.18 -6.98 5.24
C GLU A 87 20.65 -7.56 3.90
N ILE A 88 19.79 -8.36 3.24
CA ILE A 88 20.10 -8.91 1.91
C ILE A 88 20.25 -7.80 0.87
N ALA A 89 19.39 -6.78 0.89
CA ALA A 89 19.44 -5.67 -0.05
C ALA A 89 20.66 -4.77 0.16
N PHE A 90 21.20 -4.69 1.38
CA PHE A 90 22.43 -3.98 1.67
C PHE A 90 23.65 -4.69 1.07
N ASP A 91 23.69 -6.02 1.15
CA ASP A 91 24.83 -6.83 0.69
C ASP A 91 24.78 -7.18 -0.81
N LEU A 92 23.61 -7.10 -1.45
CA LEU A 92 23.41 -7.43 -2.85
C LEU A 92 23.71 -6.23 -3.76
N ASP A 93 24.70 -6.36 -4.64
CA ASP A 93 24.98 -5.36 -5.67
C ASP A 93 24.01 -5.45 -6.86
N ALA A 94 23.48 -4.29 -7.25
CA ALA A 94 22.67 -4.08 -8.44
C ALA A 94 23.47 -3.34 -9.53
N PRO A 95 23.25 -3.63 -10.82
CA PRO A 95 23.89 -2.96 -11.94
C PRO A 95 23.25 -1.58 -12.20
N PHE A 96 23.58 -0.59 -11.38
CA PHE A 96 23.02 0.76 -11.45
C PHE A 96 23.68 1.56 -12.57
N VAL A 97 22.87 2.20 -13.42
CA VAL A 97 23.33 2.99 -14.57
C VAL A 97 23.29 4.48 -14.22
N HIS A 98 24.44 5.14 -14.28
CA HIS A 98 24.54 6.59 -14.15
C HIS A 98 25.55 7.12 -15.18
N GLY A 99 25.24 8.25 -15.81
CA GLY A 99 26.14 8.82 -16.83
C GLY A 99 26.35 7.94 -18.07
N GLY A 100 25.48 6.95 -18.31
CA GLY A 100 25.57 6.02 -19.43
C GLY A 100 26.40 4.76 -19.18
N GLU A 101 26.98 4.61 -17.99
CA GLU A 101 27.75 3.42 -17.61
C GLU A 101 27.10 2.70 -16.43
N ALA A 102 27.14 1.36 -16.46
CA ALA A 102 26.66 0.53 -15.36
C ALA A 102 27.78 0.33 -14.34
N HIS A 103 27.48 0.56 -13.07
CA HIS A 103 28.38 0.35 -11.96
C HIS A 103 27.66 -0.39 -10.82
N PRO A 104 28.37 -1.22 -10.05
CA PRO A 104 27.77 -1.88 -8.89
C PRO A 104 27.38 -0.85 -7.84
N MET A 105 26.17 -1.00 -7.30
CA MET A 105 25.65 -0.24 -6.17
C MET A 105 24.79 -1.18 -5.33
N SER A 106 24.83 -1.07 -4.00
CA SER A 106 23.95 -1.90 -3.16
C SER A 106 22.48 -1.69 -3.54
N LEU A 107 21.71 -2.78 -3.60
CA LEU A 107 20.31 -2.76 -4.00
C LEU A 107 19.51 -1.79 -3.11
N LEU A 108 19.82 -1.72 -1.82
CA LEU A 108 19.19 -0.78 -0.88
C LEU A 108 19.36 0.69 -1.31
N SER A 109 20.57 1.07 -1.75
CA SER A 109 20.84 2.43 -2.24
C SER A 109 20.15 2.66 -3.59
N ALA A 110 20.24 1.69 -4.51
CA ALA A 110 19.60 1.76 -5.81
C ALA A 110 18.07 1.94 -5.71
N VAL A 111 17.41 1.19 -4.81
CA VAL A 111 15.98 1.31 -4.54
C VAL A 111 15.65 2.70 -3.98
N SER A 112 16.51 3.28 -3.14
CA SER A 112 16.29 4.62 -2.58
C SER A 112 16.29 5.71 -3.66
N GLU A 113 17.09 5.56 -4.72
CA GLU A 113 17.11 6.46 -5.89
C GLU A 113 15.91 6.25 -6.83
N VAL A 114 15.44 5.01 -6.96
CA VAL A 114 14.34 4.62 -7.86
C VAL A 114 12.95 4.80 -7.22
N TRP A 115 12.86 4.86 -5.90
CA TRP A 115 11.58 4.87 -5.21
C TRP A 115 10.86 6.22 -5.35
N SER A 116 9.60 6.15 -5.77
CA SER A 116 8.67 7.27 -5.76
C SER A 116 7.27 6.83 -5.30
N THR A 117 6.52 7.77 -4.74
CA THR A 117 5.10 7.57 -4.41
C THR A 117 4.21 7.54 -5.64
N ASP A 118 4.67 8.16 -6.73
CA ASP A 118 4.01 8.11 -8.02
C ASP A 118 4.55 6.93 -8.84
N GLU A 119 3.65 6.08 -9.32
CA GLU A 119 4.03 4.85 -10.02
C GLU A 119 4.70 5.13 -11.37
N SER A 120 4.26 6.17 -12.09
CA SER A 120 4.85 6.55 -13.37
C SER A 120 6.29 7.03 -13.20
N GLU A 121 6.55 7.81 -12.15
CA GLU A 121 7.91 8.24 -11.79
C GLU A 121 8.80 7.06 -11.46
N ARG A 122 8.33 6.18 -10.56
CA ARG A 122 9.09 5.00 -10.14
C ARG A 122 9.44 4.12 -11.32
N PHE A 123 8.52 3.94 -12.26
CA PHE A 123 8.75 3.16 -13.46
C PHE A 123 9.81 3.78 -14.38
N ILE A 124 9.76 5.09 -14.63
CA ILE A 124 10.78 5.76 -15.47
C ILE A 124 12.15 5.72 -14.79
N GLN A 125 12.22 5.93 -13.48
CA GLN A 125 13.46 5.80 -12.71
C GLN A 125 14.02 4.38 -12.78
N LEU A 126 13.17 3.35 -12.67
CA LEU A 126 13.57 1.95 -12.82
C LEU A 126 14.17 1.70 -14.21
N CYS A 127 13.51 2.15 -15.28
CA CYS A 127 14.00 1.99 -16.65
C CYS A 127 15.30 2.77 -16.91
N HIS A 128 15.49 3.90 -16.23
CA HIS A 128 16.66 4.75 -16.41
C HIS A 128 17.89 4.23 -15.65
N TYR A 129 17.71 3.89 -14.37
CA TYR A 129 18.81 3.52 -13.47
C TYR A 129 19.05 2.01 -13.39
N LEU A 130 18.06 1.17 -13.62
CA LEU A 130 18.17 -0.31 -13.53
C LEU A 130 17.59 -1.00 -14.78
N PRO A 131 17.97 -0.60 -16.01
CA PRO A 131 17.39 -1.12 -17.25
C PRO A 131 17.57 -2.62 -17.48
N SER A 132 18.51 -3.28 -16.78
CA SER A 132 18.73 -4.72 -16.88
C SER A 132 17.84 -5.55 -15.95
N LEU A 133 17.15 -4.91 -15.00
CA LEU A 133 16.30 -5.57 -14.00
C LEU A 133 14.81 -5.48 -14.32
N ILE A 134 14.42 -4.78 -15.38
CA ILE A 134 13.02 -4.68 -15.81
C ILE A 134 12.54 -6.01 -16.42
N THR A 135 11.31 -6.37 -16.07
CA THR A 135 10.63 -7.55 -16.60
C THR A 135 10.23 -7.35 -18.07
N TYR A 136 9.79 -8.41 -18.73
CA TYR A 136 9.33 -8.33 -20.11
C TYR A 136 8.10 -7.42 -20.29
N GLU A 137 7.16 -7.45 -19.34
CA GLU A 137 5.96 -6.60 -19.38
C GLU A 137 6.34 -5.12 -19.20
N GLU A 138 7.23 -4.84 -18.25
CA GLU A 138 7.80 -3.50 -18.05
C GLU A 138 8.60 -3.04 -19.28
N GLN A 139 9.38 -3.93 -19.91
CA GLN A 139 10.06 -3.61 -21.16
C GLN A 139 9.07 -3.23 -22.26
N ARG A 140 7.94 -3.94 -22.40
CA ARG A 140 6.92 -3.58 -23.40
C ARG A 140 6.29 -2.21 -23.11
N LEU A 141 6.01 -1.91 -21.85
CA LEU A 141 5.52 -0.60 -21.44
C LEU A 141 6.56 0.48 -21.78
N TRP A 142 7.83 0.22 -21.50
CA TRP A 142 8.92 1.12 -21.81
C TRP A 142 9.08 1.39 -23.31
N GLU A 143 9.07 0.34 -24.13
CA GLU A 143 9.12 0.49 -25.59
C GLU A 143 7.90 1.23 -26.13
N THR A 144 6.72 1.02 -25.53
CA THR A 144 5.50 1.74 -25.93
C THR A 144 5.65 3.23 -25.65
N ILE A 145 6.18 3.63 -24.49
CA ILE A 145 6.45 5.04 -24.17
C ILE A 145 7.41 5.65 -25.20
N LYS A 146 8.52 4.95 -25.51
CA LYS A 146 9.51 5.41 -26.49
C LYS A 146 8.94 5.55 -27.91
N ALA A 147 8.02 4.67 -28.30
CA ALA A 147 7.37 4.71 -29.61
C ALA A 147 6.28 5.79 -29.72
N SER A 148 5.77 6.26 -28.58
CA SER A 148 4.63 7.18 -28.49
C SER A 148 5.10 8.63 -28.50
N LYS A 149 5.05 9.28 -29.67
CA LYS A 149 5.46 10.69 -29.83
C LYS A 149 4.76 11.64 -28.87
N PHE A 150 3.53 11.32 -28.45
CA PHE A 150 2.76 12.12 -27.50
C PHE A 150 3.47 12.34 -26.15
N PHE A 151 4.27 11.37 -25.70
CA PHE A 151 5.03 11.49 -24.45
C PHE A 151 6.39 12.17 -24.63
N LEU A 152 6.83 12.42 -25.87
CA LEU A 152 8.13 13.00 -26.16
C LEU A 152 7.99 14.51 -26.42
N ILE A 153 8.83 15.30 -25.76
CA ILE A 153 8.87 16.76 -25.95
C ILE A 153 9.94 17.09 -26.99
N PRO A 154 9.59 17.63 -28.17
CA PRO A 154 10.56 18.00 -29.19
C PRO A 154 11.34 19.27 -28.84
N ASP A 155 10.74 20.19 -28.06
CA ASP A 155 11.35 21.46 -27.69
C ASP A 155 10.91 21.84 -26.26
N ALA A 156 11.87 22.00 -25.35
CA ALA A 156 11.53 22.33 -23.96
C ALA A 156 11.47 23.85 -23.81
N GLY A 157 10.27 24.39 -23.59
CA GLY A 157 10.14 25.72 -23.00
C GLY A 157 10.70 25.73 -21.57
N ASP A 158 11.09 26.90 -21.07
CA ASP A 158 11.78 27.09 -19.77
C ASP A 158 11.08 26.47 -18.54
N ASN A 159 9.80 26.09 -18.63
CA ASN A 159 9.00 25.53 -17.54
C ASN A 159 8.58 24.06 -17.75
N ALA A 160 9.09 23.38 -18.78
CA ALA A 160 8.73 21.99 -19.04
C ALA A 160 9.36 21.05 -17.99
N GLN A 161 8.52 20.23 -17.34
CA GLN A 161 8.99 19.16 -16.46
C GLN A 161 9.17 17.89 -17.27
N TYR A 162 10.41 17.44 -17.45
CA TYR A 162 10.72 16.26 -18.24
C TYR A 162 11.75 15.36 -17.55
N TRP A 163 11.77 14.08 -17.93
CA TRP A 163 12.93 13.23 -17.72
C TRP A 163 13.82 13.29 -18.96
N GLU A 164 15.12 13.45 -18.76
CA GLU A 164 16.11 13.33 -19.83
C GLU A 164 16.68 11.92 -19.81
N VAL A 165 16.30 11.12 -20.80
CA VAL A 165 16.71 9.73 -20.89
C VAL A 165 17.63 9.54 -22.08
N SER A 166 18.84 9.03 -21.81
CA SER A 166 19.84 8.77 -22.82
C SER A 166 19.28 7.86 -23.93
N GLY A 167 19.46 8.26 -25.19
CA GLY A 167 18.98 7.53 -26.36
C GLY A 167 17.47 7.67 -26.66
N VAL A 168 16.68 8.29 -25.78
CA VAL A 168 15.23 8.51 -25.98
C VAL A 168 14.93 9.99 -26.18
N GLY A 169 15.57 10.86 -25.41
CA GLY A 169 15.30 12.29 -25.38
C GLY A 169 14.49 12.68 -24.14
N ARG A 170 13.64 13.70 -24.29
CA ARG A 170 12.87 14.29 -23.19
C ARG A 170 11.47 13.70 -23.12
N ILE A 171 11.14 13.06 -22.00
CA ILE A 171 9.82 12.49 -21.74
C ILE A 171 9.02 13.46 -20.86
N ASP A 172 7.82 13.84 -21.29
CA ASP A 172 6.93 14.75 -20.58
C ASP A 172 6.36 14.11 -19.30
N ARG A 173 6.71 14.69 -18.14
CA ARG A 173 6.28 14.20 -16.83
C ARG A 173 4.78 14.35 -16.62
N GLN A 174 4.20 15.44 -17.09
CA GLN A 174 2.79 15.74 -16.88
C GLN A 174 1.91 14.83 -17.74
N ASN A 175 2.25 14.67 -19.02
CA ASN A 175 1.49 13.81 -19.92
C ASN A 175 1.57 12.35 -19.49
N LEU A 176 2.76 11.84 -19.17
CA LEU A 176 2.90 10.44 -18.74
C LEU A 176 2.10 10.17 -17.47
N ARG A 177 2.19 11.05 -16.48
CA ARG A 177 1.45 10.92 -15.22
C ARG A 177 -0.06 10.99 -15.43
N ARG A 178 -0.51 11.93 -16.25
CA ARG A 178 -1.95 12.15 -16.53
C ARG A 178 -2.59 10.95 -17.20
N TRP A 179 -1.88 10.34 -18.15
CA TRP A 179 -2.38 9.25 -18.99
C TRP A 179 -1.85 7.88 -18.54
N TRP A 180 -1.31 7.77 -17.33
CA TRP A 180 -0.66 6.55 -16.84
C TRP A 180 -1.59 5.34 -16.86
N GLN A 181 -2.83 5.50 -16.39
CA GLN A 181 -3.80 4.40 -16.34
C GLN A 181 -4.25 3.96 -17.74
N ASP A 182 -4.49 4.91 -18.64
CA ASP A 182 -4.87 4.62 -20.03
C ASP A 182 -3.72 3.95 -20.79
N LEU A 183 -2.47 4.36 -20.53
CA LEU A 183 -1.29 3.73 -21.09
C LEU A 183 -1.16 2.27 -20.62
N LEU A 184 -1.36 1.99 -19.33
CA LEU A 184 -1.34 0.62 -18.80
C LEU A 184 -2.43 -0.24 -19.47
N GLY A 185 -3.65 0.30 -19.59
CA GLY A 185 -4.75 -0.37 -20.29
C GLY A 185 -4.41 -0.65 -21.76
N HIS A 186 -3.85 0.33 -22.47
CA HIS A 186 -3.43 0.19 -23.85
C HIS A 186 -2.35 -0.90 -24.03
N VAL A 187 -1.35 -0.97 -23.14
CA VAL A 187 -0.31 -1.99 -23.21
C VAL A 187 -0.89 -3.38 -22.95
N GLU A 188 -1.82 -3.50 -22.00
CA GLU A 188 -2.51 -4.75 -21.70
C GLU A 188 -3.38 -5.23 -22.87
N ASP A 189 -4.17 -4.33 -23.48
CA ASP A 189 -5.00 -4.62 -24.65
C ASP A 189 -4.16 -5.08 -25.85
N ASN A 190 -2.92 -4.59 -25.95
CA ASN A 190 -1.99 -4.90 -27.03
C ASN A 190 -0.92 -5.93 -26.64
N LYS A 191 -1.04 -6.64 -25.51
CA LYS A 191 0.00 -7.57 -25.04
C LYS A 191 0.27 -8.74 -25.98
N GLU A 192 -0.72 -9.16 -26.78
CA GLU A 192 -0.55 -10.24 -27.76
C GLU A 192 -0.03 -9.72 -29.12
N SER A 193 0.03 -8.40 -29.31
CA SER A 193 0.56 -7.81 -30.53
C SER A 193 2.03 -8.19 -30.71
N ARG A 194 2.39 -8.57 -31.94
CA ARG A 194 3.77 -8.90 -32.36
C ARG A 194 4.68 -7.68 -32.37
N THR A 195 4.12 -6.48 -32.51
CA THR A 195 4.86 -5.22 -32.59
C THR A 195 4.37 -4.28 -31.50
N ILE A 196 5.25 -3.38 -31.07
CA ILE A 196 4.88 -2.30 -30.16
C ILE A 196 3.88 -1.39 -30.88
N VAL A 197 2.73 -1.20 -30.26
CA VAL A 197 1.67 -0.30 -30.74
C VAL A 197 1.81 1.01 -29.98
N PRO A 198 2.17 2.13 -30.64
CA PRO A 198 2.25 3.42 -29.97
C PRO A 198 0.92 3.81 -29.32
N PHE A 199 1.01 4.48 -28.17
CA PHE A 199 -0.12 5.07 -27.49
C PHE A 199 -0.46 6.42 -28.14
N GLU A 200 -1.74 6.58 -28.48
CA GLU A 200 -2.33 7.85 -28.91
C GLU A 200 -3.50 8.15 -27.98
N PRO A 201 -3.55 9.34 -27.36
CA PRO A 201 -4.65 9.66 -26.47
C PRO A 201 -5.96 9.78 -27.25
N PRO A 202 -7.10 9.37 -26.66
CA PRO A 202 -8.41 9.55 -27.27
C PRO A 202 -8.81 11.04 -27.18
N PHE A 203 -8.55 11.79 -28.25
CA PHE A 203 -9.04 13.16 -28.45
C PHE A 203 -9.83 13.29 -29.74
#